data_AF-A0A9E2R629-F1
#
_entry.id   AF-A0A9E2R629-F1
#
_cell.length_a   1.000
_cell.length_b   1.000
_cell.length_c   1.000
_cell.angle_alpha   90.00
_cell.angle_beta   90.00
_cell.angle_gamma   90.00
#
_symmetry.space_group_name_H-M   'P 1'
#
loop_
_entity.id
_entity.type
_entity.pdbx_description
1 polymer ?
#
loop_
_entity_poly.entity_id
_entity_poly.type
_entity_poly.pdbx_seq_one_letter_code
_entity_poly.pdbx_strand_id
1 'polypeptide(L)'
;MNTSRILYCHCAYAQVVPKEVKELVLKRLCAAGVAFEAVADLCEMSARRDPALKRLTEGGTLKIAACYPRAVKWLFEAAQAPLPAHGAEILNMRVQPADEVTEALLRPGLEPNLPAGKATRPSAAELPKTEVAA
;
A
#
# COMPACT_ATOMS: atom_id res chain seq x y z
N MET A 1 -9.92 14.19 -15.10
CA MET A 1 -9.35 14.21 -13.74
C MET A 1 -8.84 12.80 -13.47
N ASN A 2 -7.51 12.58 -13.52
CA ASN A 2 -6.95 11.25 -13.31
C ASN A 2 -6.87 10.96 -11.81
N THR A 3 -7.98 10.49 -11.25
CA THR A 3 -8.02 10.00 -9.87
C THR A 3 -7.34 8.64 -9.84
N SER A 4 -6.22 8.53 -9.14
CA SER A 4 -5.53 7.24 -8.96
C SER A 4 -6.47 6.24 -8.27
N ARG A 5 -6.42 4.97 -8.69
CA ARG A 5 -7.18 3.92 -8.00
C ARG A 5 -6.57 3.71 -6.62
N ILE A 6 -7.42 3.37 -5.65
CA ILE A 6 -6.99 3.10 -4.28
C ILE A 6 -7.20 1.62 -3.98
N LEU A 7 -6.17 0.98 -3.44
CA LEU A 7 -6.19 -0.39 -2.93
C LEU A 7 -5.86 -0.37 -1.43
N TYR A 8 -6.72 -0.98 -0.62
CA TYR A 8 -6.54 -1.11 0.81
C TYR A 8 -6.35 -2.59 1.18
N CYS A 9 -5.27 -2.90 1.88
CA CYS A 9 -5.01 -4.23 2.43
C CYS A 9 -5.37 -4.27 3.92
N HIS A 10 -6.31 -5.12 4.31
CA HIS A 10 -6.75 -5.24 5.70
C HIS A 10 -5.75 -6.00 6.60
N CYS A 11 -4.78 -6.70 6.01
CA CYS A 11 -3.77 -7.49 6.73
C CYS A 11 -4.42 -8.36 7.82
N ALA A 12 -5.44 -9.14 7.43
CA ALA A 12 -6.24 -9.94 8.34
C ALA A 12 -5.44 -11.14 8.90
N TYR A 13 -4.57 -11.73 8.06
CA TYR A 13 -3.77 -12.89 8.40
C TYR A 13 -2.45 -12.52 9.09
N ALA A 14 -1.61 -11.70 8.43
CA ALA A 14 -0.25 -11.45 8.93
C ALA A 14 -0.22 -10.51 10.15
N GLN A 15 -1.24 -9.67 10.32
CA GLN A 15 -1.42 -8.77 11.47
C GLN A 15 -0.19 -7.88 11.80
N VAL A 16 0.62 -7.55 10.80
CA VAL A 16 1.82 -6.71 10.97
C VAL A 16 1.53 -5.21 10.96
N VAL A 17 0.31 -4.83 10.58
CA VAL A 17 -0.19 -3.45 10.60
C VAL A 17 -0.96 -3.22 11.90
N PRO A 18 -0.65 -2.17 12.68
CA PRO A 18 -1.40 -1.82 13.89
C PRO A 18 -2.91 -1.74 13.62
N LYS A 19 -3.69 -2.33 14.52
CA LYS A 19 -5.15 -2.46 14.35
C LYS A 19 -5.82 -1.09 14.24
N GLU A 20 -5.42 -0.17 15.11
CA GLU A 20 -5.95 1.18 15.20
C GLU A 20 -5.72 1.94 13.89
N VAL A 21 -4.53 1.80 13.31
CA VAL A 21 -4.18 2.46 12.04
C VAL A 21 -5.03 1.94 10.90
N LYS A 22 -5.09 0.61 10.70
CA LYS A 22 -5.82 0.03 9.56
C LYS A 22 -7.33 0.27 9.66
N GLU A 23 -7.91 0.22 10.85
CA GLU A 23 -9.33 0.49 11.07
C GLU A 23 -9.67 1.97 10.82
N LEU A 24 -8.82 2.89 11.30
CA LEU A 24 -9.03 4.31 11.11
C LEU A 24 -8.87 4.73 9.64
N VAL A 25 -7.88 4.20 8.92
CA VAL A 25 -7.74 4.42 7.46
C VAL A 25 -8.98 3.93 6.72
N LEU A 26 -9.44 2.70 6.99
CA LEU A 26 -10.63 2.16 6.34
C LEU A 26 -11.87 3.01 6.62
N LYS A 27 -12.09 3.38 7.89
CA LYS A 27 -13.20 4.25 8.30
C LYS A 27 -13.18 5.58 7.54
N ARG A 28 -12.00 6.21 7.39
CA ARG A 28 -11.85 7.47 6.67
C ARG A 28 -12.08 7.33 5.18
N LEU A 29 -11.62 6.25 4.55
CA LEU A 29 -11.91 5.96 3.14
C LEU A 29 -13.42 5.80 2.90
N CYS A 30 -14.11 5.06 3.77
CA CYS A 30 -15.58 4.94 3.71
C CYS A 30 -16.28 6.29 3.89
N ALA A 31 -15.84 7.11 4.86
CA ALA A 31 -16.42 8.43 5.11
C ALA A 31 -16.17 9.44 3.98
N ALA A 32 -15.05 9.31 3.27
CA ALA A 32 -14.71 10.17 2.13
C ALA A 32 -15.56 9.89 0.87
N GLY A 33 -16.27 8.75 0.82
CA GLY A 33 -17.13 8.40 -0.31
C GLY A 33 -16.37 8.17 -1.62
N VAL A 34 -15.06 7.90 -1.56
CA VAL A 34 -14.23 7.62 -2.73
C VAL A 34 -14.31 6.15 -3.13
N ALA A 35 -14.10 5.85 -4.41
CA ALA A 35 -13.97 4.47 -4.86
C ALA A 35 -12.61 3.89 -4.45
N PHE A 36 -12.63 2.74 -3.78
CA PHE A 36 -11.43 1.97 -3.46
C PHE A 36 -11.74 0.47 -3.45
N GLU A 37 -10.72 -0.34 -3.71
CA GLU A 37 -10.79 -1.80 -3.58
C GLU A 37 -10.19 -2.21 -2.23
N ALA A 38 -10.91 -3.03 -1.47
CA ALA A 38 -10.45 -3.57 -0.19
C ALA A 38 -10.22 -5.06 -0.32
N VAL A 39 -9.05 -5.53 0.13
CA VAL A 39 -8.69 -6.95 0.15
C VAL A 39 -8.34 -7.39 1.56
N ALA A 40 -8.62 -8.65 1.90
CA ALA A 40 -8.27 -9.21 3.20
C ALA A 40 -6.74 -9.23 3.38
N ASP A 41 -6.03 -9.87 2.45
CA ASP A 41 -4.59 -10.09 2.54
C ASP A 41 -3.92 -10.08 1.16
N LEU A 42 -3.11 -9.06 0.89
CA LEU A 42 -2.25 -9.04 -0.30
C LEU A 42 -1.24 -10.19 -0.33
N CYS A 43 -0.78 -10.65 0.84
CA CYS A 43 0.14 -11.77 0.91
C CYS A 43 -0.50 -13.10 0.49
N GLU A 44 -1.77 -13.32 0.83
CA GLU A 44 -2.52 -14.50 0.38
C GLU A 44 -2.77 -14.44 -1.13
N MET A 45 -3.24 -13.30 -1.64
CA MET A 45 -3.46 -13.10 -3.07
C MET A 45 -2.18 -13.32 -3.88
N SER A 46 -1.04 -12.84 -3.37
CA SER A 46 0.27 -13.07 -3.97
C SER A 46 0.66 -14.54 -3.97
N ALA A 47 0.49 -15.24 -2.84
CA ALA A 47 0.82 -16.65 -2.71
C ALA A 47 0.07 -17.54 -3.72
N ARG A 48 -1.20 -17.19 -4.02
CA ARG A 48 -2.02 -17.89 -5.03
C ARG A 48 -1.91 -17.34 -6.45
N ARG A 49 -1.07 -16.32 -6.68
CA ARG A 49 -0.95 -15.59 -7.96
C ARG A 49 -2.30 -15.13 -8.50
N ASP A 50 -3.07 -14.47 -7.65
CA ASP A 50 -4.43 -14.05 -7.96
C ASP A 50 -4.49 -13.16 -9.22
N PRO A 51 -5.30 -13.50 -10.24
CA PRO A 51 -5.48 -12.69 -11.44
C PRO A 51 -5.95 -11.26 -11.18
N ALA A 52 -6.60 -10.99 -10.04
CA ALA A 52 -6.98 -9.64 -9.63
C ALA A 52 -5.77 -8.71 -9.48
N LEU A 53 -4.60 -9.22 -9.06
CA LEU A 53 -3.38 -8.42 -8.93
C LEU A 53 -2.93 -7.86 -10.29
N LYS A 54 -3.08 -8.62 -11.39
CA LYS A 54 -2.78 -8.13 -12.74
C LYS A 54 -3.72 -7.00 -13.17
N ARG A 55 -5.02 -7.17 -12.94
CA ARG A 55 -6.03 -6.13 -13.21
C ARG A 55 -5.76 -4.84 -12.42
N LEU A 56 -5.27 -4.98 -11.19
CA LEU A 56 -4.84 -3.86 -10.36
C LEU A 56 -3.62 -3.14 -10.96
N THR A 57 -2.70 -3.83 -11.63
CA THR A 57 -1.53 -3.18 -12.24
C THR A 57 -1.80 -2.55 -13.62
N GLU A 58 -2.83 -3.02 -14.35
CA GLU A 58 -3.09 -2.59 -15.74
C GLU A 58 -3.86 -1.26 -15.86
N GLY A 59 -4.72 -0.93 -14.90
CA GLY A 59 -5.60 0.25 -14.96
C GLY A 59 -4.96 1.59 -14.56
N GLY A 60 -3.70 1.83 -14.92
CA GLY A 60 -3.02 3.12 -14.71
C GLY A 60 -2.44 3.33 -13.30
N THR A 61 -2.60 4.53 -12.74
CA THR A 61 -1.98 4.89 -11.44
C THR A 61 -2.71 4.25 -10.25
N LEU A 62 -1.94 3.72 -9.30
CA LEU A 62 -2.43 2.96 -8.16
C LEU A 62 -1.81 3.44 -6.84
N LYS A 63 -2.64 3.75 -5.85
CA LYS A 63 -2.24 4.02 -4.48
C LYS A 63 -2.60 2.84 -3.60
N ILE A 64 -1.66 2.36 -2.79
CA ILE A 64 -1.82 1.14 -2.01
C ILE A 64 -1.59 1.42 -0.53
N ALA A 65 -2.63 1.31 0.29
CA ALA A 65 -2.52 1.31 1.75
C ALA A 65 -2.27 -0.12 2.25
N ALA A 66 -1.04 -0.42 2.67
CA ALA A 66 -0.65 -1.77 3.05
C ALA A 66 0.52 -1.77 4.06
N CYS A 67 1.38 -2.79 3.98
CA CYS A 67 2.60 -2.89 4.77
C CYS A 67 3.77 -2.13 4.10
N TYR A 68 5.02 -2.54 4.35
CA TYR A 68 6.19 -1.87 3.78
C TYR A 68 6.17 -1.84 2.24
N PRO A 69 6.53 -0.72 1.58
CA PRO A 69 6.60 -0.61 0.11
C PRO A 69 7.39 -1.73 -0.56
N ARG A 70 8.55 -2.05 -0.02
CA ARG A 70 9.36 -3.22 -0.37
C ARG A 70 8.57 -4.53 -0.36
N ALA A 71 7.84 -4.80 0.72
CA ALA A 71 7.10 -6.05 0.87
C ALA A 71 6.01 -6.14 -0.20
N VAL A 72 5.23 -5.06 -0.36
CA VAL A 72 4.18 -4.98 -1.38
C VAL A 72 4.75 -5.15 -2.78
N LYS A 73 5.86 -4.49 -3.13
CA LYS A 73 6.55 -4.69 -4.41
C LYS A 73 6.82 -6.18 -4.68
N TRP A 74 7.44 -6.87 -3.71
CA TRP A 74 7.77 -8.29 -3.88
C TRP A 74 6.56 -9.21 -3.91
N LEU A 75 5.46 -8.85 -3.24
CA LEU A 75 4.19 -9.58 -3.36
C LEU A 75 3.64 -9.53 -4.79
N PHE A 76 3.66 -8.36 -5.42
CA PHE A 76 3.22 -8.18 -6.80
C PHE A 76 4.16 -8.87 -7.82
N GLU A 77 5.48 -8.80 -7.61
CA GLU A 77 6.47 -9.55 -8.40
C GLU A 77 6.26 -11.07 -8.32
N ALA A 78 6.09 -11.61 -7.10
CA ALA A 78 5.86 -13.04 -6.88
C ALA A 78 4.55 -13.54 -7.51
N ALA A 79 3.56 -12.64 -7.64
CA ALA A 79 2.29 -12.89 -8.33
C ALA A 79 2.38 -12.79 -9.86
N GLN A 80 3.55 -12.50 -10.42
CA GLN A 80 3.73 -12.20 -11.85
C GLN A 80 2.88 -11.00 -12.32
N ALA A 81 2.70 -10.01 -11.45
CA ALA A 81 1.95 -8.80 -11.68
C ALA A 81 2.78 -7.59 -11.21
N PRO A 82 3.96 -7.32 -11.78
CA PRO A 82 4.85 -6.28 -11.26
C PRO A 82 4.18 -4.90 -11.28
N LEU A 83 4.33 -4.16 -10.18
CA LEU A 83 3.84 -2.79 -10.07
C LEU A 83 4.69 -1.85 -10.95
N PRO A 84 4.08 -0.90 -11.67
CA PRO A 84 4.81 0.07 -12.48
C PRO A 84 5.61 1.03 -11.59
N ALA A 85 6.92 1.17 -11.85
CA ALA A 85 7.84 1.95 -11.02
C ALA A 85 7.42 3.41 -10.81
N HIS A 86 6.80 4.03 -11.82
CA HIS A 86 6.28 5.40 -11.77
C HIS A 86 4.75 5.47 -11.68
N GLY A 87 4.08 4.33 -11.57
CA GLY A 87 2.61 4.23 -11.58
C GLY A 87 2.01 3.73 -10.27
N ALA A 88 2.83 3.50 -9.24
CA ALA A 88 2.36 3.07 -7.93
C ALA A 88 2.98 3.86 -6.77
N GLU A 89 2.14 4.19 -5.79
CA GLU A 89 2.51 4.80 -4.50
C GLU A 89 2.03 3.88 -3.39
N ILE A 90 2.92 3.48 -2.48
CA ILE A 90 2.62 2.54 -1.41
C ILE A 90 2.72 3.26 -0.06
N LEU A 91 1.60 3.32 0.65
CA LEU A 91 1.45 3.99 1.93
C LEU A 91 1.60 2.95 3.04
N ASN A 92 2.61 3.16 3.88
CA ASN A 92 3.09 2.19 4.85
C ASN A 92 2.36 2.32 6.19
N MET A 93 1.25 1.57 6.34
CA MET A 93 0.45 1.59 7.55
C MET A 93 1.16 0.98 8.78
N ARG A 94 2.36 0.36 8.63
CA ARG A 94 3.09 -0.20 9.77
C ARG A 94 3.75 0.87 10.65
N VAL A 95 4.10 2.01 10.05
CA VAL A 95 4.89 3.06 10.72
C VAL A 95 4.31 4.45 10.52
N GLN A 96 3.48 4.66 9.49
CA GLN A 96 2.81 5.94 9.26
C GLN A 96 1.49 5.98 10.04
N PRO A 97 1.15 7.13 10.64
CA PRO A 97 -0.15 7.31 11.27
C PRO A 97 -1.28 7.30 10.23
N ALA A 98 -2.48 6.95 10.67
CA ALA A 98 -3.65 6.84 9.79
C ALA A 98 -3.95 8.14 9.05
N ASP A 99 -3.67 9.29 9.67
CA ASP A 99 -3.92 10.62 9.13
C ASP A 99 -3.05 10.88 7.90
N GLU A 100 -1.74 10.69 8.01
CA GLU A 100 -0.80 10.81 6.89
C GLU A 100 -1.14 9.84 5.75
N VAL A 101 -1.46 8.59 6.09
CA VAL A 101 -1.86 7.59 5.10
C VAL A 101 -3.13 8.04 4.36
N THR A 102 -4.16 8.46 5.09
CA THR A 102 -5.43 8.89 4.49
C THR A 102 -5.24 10.12 3.62
N GLU A 103 -4.52 11.12 4.09
CA GLU A 103 -4.25 12.34 3.33
C GLU A 103 -3.53 12.03 2.03
N ALA A 104 -2.50 11.18 2.08
CA ALA A 104 -1.76 10.78 0.87
C ALA A 104 -2.64 9.98 -0.12
N LEU A 105 -3.53 9.11 0.38
CA LEU A 105 -4.48 8.37 -0.46
C LEU A 105 -5.45 9.31 -1.18
N LEU A 106 -5.99 10.31 -0.48
CA LEU A 106 -6.99 11.23 -1.01
C LEU A 106 -6.40 12.41 -1.80
N ARG A 107 -5.10 12.69 -1.63
CA ARG A 107 -4.40 13.75 -2.36
C ARG A 107 -4.47 13.53 -3.88
N PRO A 108 -4.67 14.58 -4.70
CA PRO A 108 -4.54 14.46 -6.15
C PRO A 108 -3.09 14.16 -6.57
N GLY A 109 -2.92 13.36 -7.62
CA GLY A 109 -1.60 12.97 -8.11
C GLY A 109 -1.02 11.74 -7.40
N LEU A 110 0.17 11.34 -7.82
CA LEU A 110 0.86 10.13 -7.38
C LEU A 110 2.31 10.48 -7.04
N GLU A 111 2.78 10.03 -5.88
CA GLU A 111 4.19 10.13 -5.47
C GLU A 111 4.83 8.73 -5.50
N PRO A 112 5.43 8.31 -6.64
CA PRO A 112 5.94 6.96 -6.76
C PRO A 112 7.08 6.71 -5.78
N ASN A 113 6.96 5.66 -4.97
CA ASN A 113 7.92 5.34 -3.91
C ASN A 113 8.38 3.88 -3.94
N LEU A 114 8.23 3.20 -5.08
CA LEU A 114 8.73 1.84 -5.25
C LEU A 114 10.26 1.81 -5.14
N PRO A 115 10.82 0.93 -4.30
CA PRO A 115 12.28 0.82 -4.18
C PRO A 115 12.88 0.35 -5.51
N ALA A 116 13.95 1.01 -5.95
CA ALA A 116 14.66 0.68 -7.19
C ALA A 116 15.43 -0.65 -7.09
N GLY A 117 15.54 -1.37 -8.21
CA GLY A 117 16.36 -2.59 -8.34
C GLY A 117 15.86 -3.79 -7.53
N LYS A 118 16.77 -4.74 -7.22
CA LYS A 118 16.47 -5.98 -6.46
C LYS A 118 16.69 -5.84 -4.95
N ALA A 119 16.69 -4.61 -4.41
CA ALA A 119 16.97 -4.39 -3.00
C ALA A 119 15.93 -5.08 -2.10
N THR A 120 16.42 -5.89 -1.16
CA THR A 120 15.59 -6.62 -0.16
C THR A 120 15.74 -6.05 1.24
N ARG A 121 16.67 -5.12 1.46
CA ARG A 121 16.79 -4.38 2.73
C ARG A 121 15.81 -3.20 2.77
N PRO A 122 15.23 -2.89 3.93
CA PRO A 122 14.42 -1.68 4.09
C PRO A 122 15.26 -0.43 3.81
N SER A 123 14.67 0.58 3.17
CA SER A 123 15.29 1.91 3.04
C SER A 123 15.11 2.72 4.33
N ALA A 124 15.92 3.76 4.54
CA ALA A 124 15.77 4.66 5.68
C ALA A 124 14.39 5.36 5.72
N ALA A 125 13.74 5.53 4.56
CA ALA A 125 12.39 6.09 4.46
C ALA A 125 11.28 5.11 4.85
N GLU A 126 11.56 3.80 4.84
CA GLU A 126 10.60 2.76 5.24
C GLU A 126 10.67 2.44 6.73
N LEU A 127 11.79 2.74 7.37
CA LEU A 127 11.98 2.48 8.80
C LEU A 127 11.23 3.52 9.64
N PRO A 128 10.71 3.14 10.82
CA PRO A 128 10.14 4.13 11.72
C PRO A 128 11.18 5.20 12.01
N LYS A 129 10.80 6.47 11.82
CA LYS A 129 11.61 7.60 12.29
C LYS A 129 11.59 7.49 13.81
N THR A 130 12.66 6.96 14.39
CA THR A 130 12.79 6.88 15.83
C THR A 130 12.68 8.30 16.37
N GLU A 131 11.59 8.61 17.08
CA GLU A 131 11.69 9.57 18.17
C GLU A 131 12.65 8.92 19.16
N VAL A 132 13.92 9.32 19.09
CA VAL A 132 14.84 9.17 20.21
C VAL A 132 14.34 10.15 21.25
N ALA A 133 13.42 9.69 22.08
CA ALA A 133 12.97 10.36 23.28
C ALA A 133 12.98 9.34 24.42
N ALA A 134 14.18 9.13 24.97
CA ALA A 134 14.52 8.95 26.39
C ALA A 134 15.98 8.49 26.50
#